data_AF-A0A7W6EET5-F1
#
_entry.id   AF-A0A7W6EET5-F1
#
_cell.length_a   1.000
_cell.length_b   1.000
_cell.length_c   1.000
_cell.angle_alpha   90.00
_cell.angle_beta   90.00
_cell.angle_gamma   90.00
#
_symmetry.space_group_name_H-M   'P 1'
#
loop_
_entity.id
_entity.type
_entity.pdbx_description
1 polymer ?
#
loop_
_entity_poly.entity_id
_entity_poly.type
_entity_poly.pdbx_seq_one_letter_code
_entity_poly.pdbx_strand_id
1 'polypeptide(L)'
;MNADVVWALELSAGVFSTLIAAFMGAKVAFALERRRDAEKQRDQDADGLQAAIFVLCRQLTLVSHLQTNSLDGLRDDEDRHLLLPPMSAKLIMSTRIDFNWVSHMLRGHEDCAGLAFLFIASDDSIDMLYQVAEARRSFFMSHIQPRLEKAGITELKNDRRHLDRSLYDEADAVLLQQYTDKLYDACDAAVRHLEQGLAEAKRISPAAFPGYDFKFVLPHWVQQK
;
A
#
# COMPACT_ATOMS: atom_id res chain seq x y z
N MET A 1 26.49 55.17 55.19
CA MET A 1 26.10 53.98 54.40
C MET A 1 27.35 53.13 54.28
N ASN A 2 27.38 51.91 54.84
CA ASN A 2 28.59 51.09 54.89
C ASN A 2 28.99 50.63 53.49
N ALA A 3 30.26 50.83 53.13
CA ALA A 3 30.82 50.39 51.86
C ALA A 3 30.58 48.89 51.59
N ASP A 4 30.59 48.08 52.65
CA ASP A 4 30.35 46.63 52.58
C ASP A 4 28.94 46.26 52.09
N VAL A 5 27.94 47.09 52.38
CA VAL A 5 26.55 46.88 51.93
C VAL A 5 26.41 47.18 50.45
N VAL A 6 27.14 48.18 49.94
CA VAL A 6 27.15 48.55 48.52
C VAL A 6 27.84 47.45 47.69
N TRP A 7 28.98 46.95 48.15
CA TRP A 7 29.70 45.84 47.50
C TRP A 7 28.89 44.54 47.47
N ALA A 8 28.18 44.20 48.54
CA ALA A 8 27.32 43.01 48.58
C ALA A 8 26.10 43.11 47.63
N LEU A 9 25.53 44.31 47.47
CA LEU A 9 24.43 44.56 46.53
C LEU A 9 24.90 44.47 45.06
N GLU A 10 26.08 44.99 44.73
CA GLU A 10 26.63 44.89 43.37
C GLU A 10 26.98 43.44 42.98
N LEU A 11 27.60 42.69 43.91
CA LEU A 11 27.92 41.27 43.67
C LEU A 11 26.66 40.40 43.51
N SER A 12 25.64 40.62 44.35
CA SER A 12 24.38 39.88 44.22
C SER A 12 23.67 40.21 42.90
N ALA A 13 23.62 41.49 42.48
CA ALA A 13 23.05 41.88 41.20
C ALA A 13 23.72 41.19 40.00
N GLY A 14 25.06 41.08 39.99
CA GLY A 14 25.81 40.38 38.93
C GLY A 14 25.57 38.87 38.89
N VAL A 15 25.43 38.23 40.06
CA VAL A 15 25.09 36.80 40.14
C VAL A 15 23.65 36.56 39.66
N PHE A 16 22.70 37.40 40.07
CA PHE A 16 21.30 37.31 39.61
C PHE A 16 21.17 37.55 38.10
N SER A 17 21.87 38.54 37.54
CA SER A 17 21.85 38.77 36.09
C SER A 17 22.43 37.59 35.31
N THR A 18 23.50 36.97 35.82
CA THR A 18 24.12 35.79 35.19
C THR A 18 23.18 34.57 35.23
N LEU A 19 22.50 34.35 36.37
CA LEU A 19 21.51 33.27 36.50
C LEU A 19 20.30 33.47 35.56
N ILE A 20 19.79 34.69 35.46
CA ILE A 20 18.68 35.02 34.55
C ILE A 20 19.11 34.82 33.09
N ALA A 21 20.32 35.27 32.71
CA ALA A 21 20.86 35.09 31.38
C ALA A 21 21.04 33.60 31.03
N ALA A 22 21.61 32.80 31.95
CA ALA A 22 21.77 31.37 31.76
C ALA A 22 20.41 30.65 31.64
N PHE A 23 19.43 31.01 32.47
CA PHE A 23 18.08 30.45 32.41
C PHE A 23 17.38 30.78 31.08
N MET A 24 17.45 32.03 30.63
CA MET A 24 16.87 32.44 29.34
C MET A 24 17.58 31.76 28.16
N GLY A 25 18.91 31.64 28.21
CA GLY A 25 19.69 30.91 27.22
C GLY A 25 19.30 29.43 27.12
N ALA A 26 19.18 28.75 28.27
CA ALA A 26 18.73 27.36 28.33
C ALA A 26 17.29 27.21 27.80
N LYS A 27 16.36 28.11 28.20
CA LYS A 27 14.97 28.09 27.72
C LYS A 27 14.88 28.24 26.20
N VAL A 28 15.66 29.16 25.62
CA VAL A 28 15.72 29.36 24.16
C VAL A 28 16.35 28.14 23.48
N ALA A 29 17.43 27.58 24.02
CA ALA A 29 18.07 26.39 23.48
C ALA A 29 17.10 25.18 23.44
N PHE A 30 16.40 24.90 24.55
CA PHE A 30 15.40 23.83 24.60
C PHE A 30 14.21 24.08 23.67
N ALA A 31 13.79 25.34 23.49
CA ALA A 31 12.72 25.66 22.54
C ALA A 31 13.15 25.42 21.09
N LEU A 32 14.39 25.79 20.74
CA LEU A 32 14.96 25.52 19.42
C LEU A 32 15.15 24.03 19.16
N GLU A 33 15.62 23.28 20.16
CA GLU A 33 15.80 21.83 20.07
C GLU A 33 14.46 21.13 19.86
N ARG A 34 13.42 21.46 20.65
CA ARG A 34 12.07 20.93 20.45
C ARG A 34 11.50 21.24 19.08
N ARG A 35 11.73 22.45 18.56
CA ARG A 35 11.29 22.82 17.21
C ARG A 35 12.02 21.99 16.14
N ARG A 36 13.33 21.83 16.26
CA ARG A 36 14.14 21.00 15.35
C ARG A 36 13.67 19.54 15.38
N ASP A 37 13.40 19.00 16.55
CA ASP A 37 12.94 17.61 16.70
C ASP A 37 11.53 17.42 16.11
N ALA A 38 10.65 18.40 16.26
CA ALA A 38 9.33 18.40 15.62
C ALA A 38 9.41 18.50 14.09
N GLU A 39 10.27 19.39 13.56
CA GLU A 39 10.52 19.49 12.11
C GLU A 39 11.10 18.18 11.55
N LYS A 40 12.07 17.59 12.25
CA LYS A 40 12.67 16.30 11.87
C LYS A 40 11.65 15.16 11.89
N GLN A 41 10.78 15.09 12.90
CA GLN A 41 9.73 14.07 12.95
C GLN A 41 8.77 14.24 11.76
N ARG A 42 8.41 15.48 11.44
CA ARG A 42 7.53 15.78 10.31
C ARG A 42 8.15 15.42 8.96
N ASP A 43 9.45 15.66 8.77
CA ASP A 43 10.20 15.19 7.59
C ASP A 43 10.12 13.66 7.46
N GLN A 44 10.36 12.94 8.57
CA GLN A 44 10.30 11.48 8.59
C GLN A 44 8.90 10.94 8.27
N ASP A 45 7.86 11.57 8.81
CA ASP A 45 6.48 11.18 8.55
C ASP A 45 6.09 11.45 7.08
N ALA A 46 6.55 12.56 6.49
CA ALA A 46 6.34 12.87 5.08
C ALA A 46 7.06 11.88 4.15
N ASP A 47 8.31 11.52 4.47
CA ASP A 47 9.07 10.50 3.73
C ASP A 47 8.38 9.12 3.82
N GLY A 48 7.87 8.76 5.00
CA GLY A 48 7.07 7.56 5.22
C GLY A 48 5.80 7.53 4.36
N LEU A 49 5.07 8.64 4.30
CA LEU A 49 3.90 8.77 3.42
C LEU A 49 4.29 8.65 1.94
N GLN A 50 5.38 9.28 1.51
CA GLN A 50 5.86 9.18 0.13
C GLN A 50 6.26 7.75 -0.24
N ALA A 51 6.87 7.00 0.69
CA ALA A 51 7.18 5.59 0.51
C ALA A 51 5.90 4.74 0.38
N ALA A 52 4.89 4.98 1.22
CA ALA A 52 3.60 4.29 1.14
C ALA A 52 2.88 4.59 -0.19
N ILE A 53 2.85 5.85 -0.64
CA ILE A 53 2.32 6.25 -1.95
C ILE A 53 3.02 5.50 -3.09
N PHE A 54 4.35 5.42 -3.03
CA PHE A 54 5.12 4.69 -4.05
C PHE A 54 4.75 3.20 -4.09
N VAL A 55 4.58 2.56 -2.93
CA VAL A 55 4.14 1.16 -2.84
C VAL A 55 2.75 0.99 -3.45
N LEU A 56 1.79 1.85 -3.12
CA LEU A 56 0.44 1.81 -3.71
C LEU A 56 0.47 1.97 -5.23
N CYS A 57 1.24 2.94 -5.76
CA CYS A 57 1.41 3.13 -7.20
C CYS A 57 1.98 1.87 -7.88
N ARG A 58 2.97 1.23 -7.25
CA ARG A 58 3.59 0.00 -7.76
C ARG A 58 2.61 -1.17 -7.71
N GLN A 59 1.87 -1.35 -6.61
CA GLN A 59 0.83 -2.36 -6.49
C GLN A 59 -0.27 -2.15 -7.55
N LEU A 60 -0.77 -0.92 -7.72
CA LEU A 60 -1.78 -0.59 -8.73
C LEU A 60 -1.28 -0.90 -10.13
N THR A 61 -0.03 -0.55 -10.44
CA THR A 61 0.60 -0.90 -11.71
C THR A 61 0.61 -2.42 -11.94
N LEU A 62 1.00 -3.22 -10.95
CA LEU A 62 1.06 -4.68 -11.10
C LEU A 62 -0.33 -5.30 -11.25
N VAL A 63 -1.30 -4.87 -10.44
CA VAL A 63 -2.67 -5.41 -10.48
C VAL A 63 -3.37 -4.98 -11.77
N SER A 64 -3.24 -3.72 -12.18
CA SER A 64 -3.84 -3.25 -13.43
C SER A 64 -3.24 -3.95 -14.65
N HIS A 65 -1.94 -4.27 -14.65
CA HIS A 65 -1.35 -5.11 -15.69
C HIS A 65 -2.00 -6.50 -15.72
N LEU A 66 -2.14 -7.15 -14.56
CA LEU A 66 -2.81 -8.45 -14.46
C LEU A 66 -4.24 -8.38 -15.00
N GLN A 67 -5.00 -7.35 -14.58
CA GLN A 67 -6.37 -7.13 -15.00
C GLN A 67 -6.46 -6.99 -16.52
N THR A 68 -5.71 -6.06 -17.12
CA THR A 68 -5.81 -5.76 -18.56
C THR A 68 -5.27 -6.88 -19.44
N ASN A 69 -4.15 -7.49 -19.06
CA ASN A 69 -3.42 -8.40 -19.96
C ASN A 69 -3.82 -9.86 -19.79
N SER A 70 -4.43 -10.22 -18.66
CA SER A 70 -4.78 -11.63 -18.37
C SER A 70 -6.26 -11.86 -18.12
N LEU A 71 -6.96 -10.91 -17.51
CA LEU A 71 -8.36 -11.11 -17.09
C LEU A 71 -9.36 -10.50 -18.08
N ASP A 72 -9.21 -9.22 -18.42
CA ASP A 72 -10.24 -8.47 -19.15
C ASP A 72 -10.59 -9.09 -20.51
N GLY A 73 -9.63 -9.67 -21.21
CA GLY A 73 -9.87 -10.33 -22.51
C GLY A 73 -10.71 -11.61 -22.45
N LEU A 74 -10.92 -12.18 -21.25
CA LEU A 74 -11.73 -13.39 -21.04
C LEU A 74 -12.93 -13.14 -20.12
N ARG A 75 -13.18 -11.88 -19.70
CA ARG A 75 -14.18 -11.56 -18.67
C ARG A 75 -15.59 -12.05 -19.04
N ASP A 76 -15.99 -11.81 -20.30
CA ASP A 76 -17.32 -12.16 -20.82
C ASP A 76 -17.37 -13.57 -21.44
N ASP A 77 -16.29 -14.33 -21.35
CA ASP A 77 -16.23 -15.68 -21.93
C ASP A 77 -16.83 -16.72 -21.00
N GLU A 78 -17.75 -17.54 -21.49
CA GLU A 78 -18.40 -18.60 -20.71
C GLU A 78 -17.40 -19.66 -20.21
N ASP A 79 -16.33 -19.90 -20.97
CA ASP A 79 -15.30 -20.88 -20.66
C ASP A 79 -14.04 -20.24 -20.04
N ARG A 80 -14.14 -18.99 -19.53
CA ARG A 80 -13.02 -18.27 -18.90
C ARG A 80 -12.30 -19.07 -17.82
N HIS A 81 -13.03 -19.91 -17.12
CA HIS A 81 -12.51 -20.73 -16.03
C HIS A 81 -11.50 -21.77 -16.51
N LEU A 82 -11.62 -22.25 -17.75
CA LEU A 82 -10.67 -23.16 -18.40
C LEU A 82 -9.61 -22.40 -19.19
N LEU A 83 -10.03 -21.36 -19.91
CA LEU A 83 -9.17 -20.65 -20.85
C LEU A 83 -8.16 -19.73 -20.17
N LEU A 84 -8.49 -19.24 -18.97
CA LEU A 84 -7.57 -18.43 -18.19
C LEU A 84 -6.40 -19.30 -17.76
N PRO A 85 -5.17 -19.03 -18.23
CA PRO A 85 -4.03 -19.85 -17.88
C PRO A 85 -3.80 -19.85 -16.37
N PRO A 86 -3.10 -20.86 -15.85
CA PRO A 86 -2.60 -20.87 -14.48
C PRO A 86 -1.61 -19.70 -14.31
N MET A 87 -1.89 -18.79 -13.38
CA MET A 87 -1.10 -17.57 -13.17
C MET A 87 -0.41 -17.59 -11.81
N SER A 88 0.80 -17.03 -11.74
CA SER A 88 1.52 -16.81 -10.49
C SER A 88 1.43 -15.35 -10.08
N ALA A 89 0.86 -15.09 -8.90
CA ALA A 89 0.77 -13.74 -8.33
C ALA A 89 1.97 -13.37 -7.44
N LYS A 90 3.06 -14.14 -7.46
CA LYS A 90 4.23 -13.92 -6.57
C LYS A 90 4.86 -12.53 -6.69
N LEU A 91 4.85 -11.95 -7.89
CA LEU A 91 5.41 -10.60 -8.10
C LEU A 91 4.62 -9.52 -7.35
N ILE A 92 3.31 -9.71 -7.18
CA ILE A 92 2.42 -8.79 -6.48
C ILE A 92 2.73 -8.78 -4.97
N MET A 93 3.14 -9.93 -4.41
CA MET A 93 3.52 -10.05 -3.00
C MET A 93 4.84 -9.40 -2.62
N SER A 94 5.70 -9.11 -3.60
CA SER A 94 7.00 -8.48 -3.35
C SER A 94 6.91 -7.01 -2.93
N THR A 95 5.70 -6.44 -2.95
CA THR A 95 5.42 -5.05 -2.62
C THR A 95 4.44 -5.00 -1.47
N ARG A 96 4.92 -4.62 -0.29
CA ARG A 96 4.13 -4.46 0.93
C ARG A 96 4.35 -3.06 1.50
N ILE A 97 3.32 -2.54 2.14
CA ILE A 97 3.38 -1.27 2.85
C ILE A 97 4.12 -1.51 4.17
N ASP A 98 5.08 -0.64 4.51
CA ASP A 98 5.73 -0.68 5.83
C ASP A 98 4.83 0.05 6.85
N PHE A 99 4.03 -0.73 7.57
CA PHE A 99 3.07 -0.22 8.54
C PHE A 99 3.70 0.40 9.79
N ASN A 100 5.01 0.21 10.03
CA ASN A 100 5.68 0.90 11.13
C ASN A 100 5.56 2.42 10.95
N TRP A 101 5.76 2.93 9.73
CA TRP A 101 5.61 4.36 9.40
C TRP A 101 4.18 4.84 9.49
N VAL A 102 3.21 4.03 9.04
CA VAL A 102 1.79 4.38 9.09
C VAL A 102 1.33 4.62 10.54
N SER A 103 1.87 3.85 11.50
CA SER A 103 1.55 4.01 12.91
C SER A 103 2.00 5.36 13.51
N HIS A 104 3.07 5.96 12.96
CA HIS A 104 3.57 7.26 13.40
C HIS A 104 2.70 8.41 12.91
N MET A 105 2.25 8.36 11.65
CA MET A 105 1.31 9.36 11.09
C MET A 105 0.03 9.50 11.91
N LEU A 106 -0.50 8.40 12.44
CA LEU A 106 -1.73 8.38 13.24
C LEU A 106 -1.62 9.14 14.57
N ARG A 107 -0.41 9.35 15.09
CA ARG A 107 -0.22 10.04 16.38
C ARG A 107 -0.38 11.56 16.28
N GLY A 108 -0.20 12.13 15.08
CA GLY A 108 -0.21 13.58 14.86
C GLY A 108 -1.39 14.11 14.05
N HIS A 109 -2.12 13.24 13.35
CA HIS A 109 -3.12 13.65 12.37
C HIS A 109 -4.35 12.72 12.39
N GLU A 110 -5.43 13.14 13.06
CA GLU A 110 -6.68 12.38 13.14
C GLU A 110 -7.29 12.16 11.74
N ASP A 111 -7.13 13.13 10.84
CA ASP A 111 -7.54 13.03 9.43
C ASP A 111 -6.83 11.90 8.67
N CYS A 112 -5.65 11.45 9.13
CA CYS A 112 -4.90 10.35 8.53
C CYS A 112 -5.43 8.96 8.92
N ALA A 113 -6.38 8.86 9.86
CA ALA A 113 -6.97 7.59 10.27
C ALA A 113 -7.67 6.86 9.10
N GLY A 114 -8.42 7.61 8.30
CA GLY A 114 -9.08 7.07 7.10
C GLY A 114 -8.05 6.56 6.07
N LEU A 115 -6.96 7.31 5.88
CA LEU A 115 -5.87 6.91 4.99
C LEU A 115 -5.17 5.63 5.45
N ALA A 116 -4.87 5.52 6.74
CA ALA A 116 -4.25 4.31 7.30
C ALA A 116 -5.15 3.08 7.12
N PHE A 117 -6.46 3.23 7.31
CA PHE A 117 -7.41 2.15 7.05
C PHE A 117 -7.40 1.73 5.57
N LEU A 118 -7.35 2.68 4.64
CA LEU A 118 -7.25 2.37 3.20
C LEU A 118 -5.94 1.69 2.83
N PHE A 119 -4.82 2.02 3.48
CA PHE A 119 -3.55 1.32 3.30
C PHE A 119 -3.65 -0.14 3.75
N ILE A 120 -4.26 -0.39 4.91
CA ILE A 120 -4.51 -1.76 5.40
C ILE A 120 -5.42 -2.51 4.42
N ALA A 121 -6.55 -1.92 4.03
CA ALA A 121 -7.49 -2.54 3.10
C ALA A 121 -6.86 -2.84 1.73
N SER A 122 -5.94 -1.99 1.27
CA SER A 122 -5.17 -2.21 0.04
C SER A 122 -4.23 -3.41 0.18
N ASP A 123 -3.47 -3.50 1.27
CA ASP A 123 -2.53 -4.61 1.50
C ASP A 123 -3.26 -5.95 1.69
N ASP A 124 -4.39 -5.95 2.39
CA ASP A 124 -5.27 -7.12 2.57
C ASP A 124 -5.86 -7.58 1.23
N SER A 125 -6.24 -6.65 0.35
CA SER A 125 -6.78 -6.99 -0.97
C SER A 125 -5.72 -7.58 -1.88
N ILE A 126 -4.49 -7.10 -1.76
CA ILE A 126 -3.32 -7.67 -2.45
C ILE A 126 -3.03 -9.10 -1.94
N ASP A 127 -3.14 -9.33 -0.63
CA ASP A 127 -3.01 -10.67 -0.04
C ASP A 127 -4.11 -11.62 -0.52
N MET A 128 -5.37 -11.18 -0.48
CA MET A 128 -6.51 -11.96 -0.96
C MET A 128 -6.37 -12.31 -2.44
N LEU A 129 -5.97 -11.35 -3.28
CA LEU A 129 -5.70 -11.59 -4.70
C LEU A 129 -4.63 -12.67 -4.88
N TYR A 130 -3.53 -12.60 -4.11
CA TYR A 130 -2.49 -13.61 -4.16
C TYR A 130 -3.00 -15.00 -3.75
N GLN A 131 -3.71 -15.09 -2.62
CA GLN A 131 -4.24 -16.35 -2.10
C GLN A 131 -5.19 -17.02 -3.11
N VAL A 132 -6.11 -16.25 -3.71
CA VAL A 132 -7.06 -16.77 -4.69
C VAL A 132 -6.36 -17.19 -5.99
N ALA A 133 -5.40 -16.39 -6.48
CA ALA A 133 -4.63 -16.73 -7.67
C ALA A 133 -3.85 -18.03 -7.46
N GLU A 134 -3.20 -18.20 -6.32
CA GLU A 134 -2.43 -19.39 -5.99
C GLU A 134 -3.32 -20.62 -5.76
N ALA A 135 -4.46 -20.46 -5.09
CA ALA A 135 -5.45 -21.52 -4.92
C ALA A 135 -5.98 -22.02 -6.29
N ARG A 136 -6.36 -21.09 -7.17
CA ARG A 136 -6.79 -21.42 -8.54
C ARG A 136 -5.68 -22.12 -9.31
N ARG A 137 -4.45 -21.58 -9.29
CA ARG A 137 -3.29 -22.14 -9.98
C ARG A 137 -3.01 -23.56 -9.51
N SER A 138 -2.97 -23.76 -8.21
CA SER A 138 -2.73 -25.07 -7.58
C SER A 138 -3.82 -26.06 -7.98
N PHE A 139 -5.10 -25.67 -7.88
CA PHE A 139 -6.23 -26.51 -8.27
C PHE A 139 -6.17 -26.92 -9.74
N PHE A 140 -5.96 -25.97 -10.64
CA PHE A 140 -5.84 -26.23 -12.08
C PHE A 140 -4.70 -27.21 -12.39
N MET A 141 -3.52 -26.96 -11.82
CA MET A 141 -2.32 -27.78 -12.03
C MET A 141 -2.47 -29.21 -11.51
N SER A 142 -3.14 -29.38 -10.37
CA SER A 142 -3.22 -30.68 -9.69
C SER A 142 -4.42 -31.52 -10.12
N HIS A 143 -5.55 -30.90 -10.49
CA HIS A 143 -6.80 -31.62 -10.78
C HIS A 143 -7.18 -31.59 -12.26
N ILE A 144 -6.99 -30.44 -12.93
CA ILE A 144 -7.51 -30.21 -14.28
C ILE A 144 -6.49 -30.59 -15.34
N GLN A 145 -5.28 -30.02 -15.25
CA GLN A 145 -4.23 -30.22 -16.25
C GLN A 145 -3.86 -31.70 -16.48
N PRO A 146 -3.73 -32.57 -15.46
CA PRO A 146 -3.42 -33.98 -15.69
C PRO A 146 -4.50 -34.73 -16.47
N ARG A 147 -5.76 -34.26 -16.43
CA ARG A 147 -6.87 -34.88 -17.17
C ARG A 147 -6.89 -34.40 -18.62
N LEU A 148 -6.65 -33.11 -18.85
CA LEU A 148 -6.48 -32.55 -20.19
C LEU A 148 -5.34 -33.24 -20.94
N GLU A 149 -4.20 -33.43 -20.26
CA GLU A 149 -3.03 -34.12 -20.82
C GLU A 149 -3.34 -35.59 -21.16
N LYS A 150 -4.10 -36.30 -20.31
CA LYS A 150 -4.57 -37.68 -20.60
C LYS A 150 -5.50 -37.74 -21.80
N ALA A 151 -6.27 -36.69 -22.04
CA ALA A 151 -7.15 -36.56 -23.21
C ALA A 151 -6.40 -36.12 -24.49
N GLY A 152 -5.09 -35.87 -24.41
CA GLY A 152 -4.28 -35.40 -25.53
C GLY A 152 -4.41 -33.91 -25.82
N ILE A 153 -5.00 -33.13 -24.91
CA ILE A 153 -5.14 -31.68 -25.04
C ILE A 153 -3.95 -31.00 -24.37
N THR A 154 -3.08 -30.41 -25.19
CA THR A 154 -1.90 -29.66 -24.72
C THR A 154 -2.09 -28.14 -24.83
N GLU A 155 -2.97 -27.66 -25.72
CA GLU A 155 -3.20 -26.21 -25.94
C GLU A 155 -4.70 -25.84 -25.98
N LEU A 156 -5.20 -25.35 -24.84
CA LEU A 156 -6.62 -24.98 -24.65
C LEU A 156 -7.15 -23.90 -25.60
N LYS A 157 -6.30 -22.99 -26.10
CA LYS A 157 -6.73 -21.91 -26.99
C LYS A 157 -7.07 -22.39 -28.40
N ASN A 158 -6.35 -23.40 -28.89
CA ASN A 158 -6.52 -23.92 -30.25
C ASN A 158 -7.61 -24.99 -30.31
N ASP A 159 -7.83 -25.69 -29.20
CA ASP A 159 -8.76 -26.83 -29.10
C ASP A 159 -10.12 -26.48 -28.46
N ARG A 160 -10.58 -25.22 -28.57
CA ARG A 160 -11.89 -24.79 -28.04
C ARG A 160 -13.06 -25.69 -28.46
N ARG A 161 -13.01 -26.26 -29.66
CA ARG A 161 -14.06 -27.18 -30.17
C ARG A 161 -14.01 -28.58 -29.55
N HIS A 162 -12.90 -28.92 -28.89
CA HIS A 162 -12.65 -30.20 -28.24
C HIS A 162 -12.67 -30.11 -26.70
N LEU A 163 -12.90 -28.91 -26.14
CA LEU A 163 -13.22 -28.70 -24.73
C LEU A 163 -14.63 -29.22 -24.43
N ASP A 164 -14.77 -30.54 -24.42
CA ASP A 164 -15.97 -31.17 -23.91
C ASP A 164 -15.95 -31.10 -22.37
N ARG A 165 -17.05 -30.63 -21.78
CA ARG A 165 -17.23 -30.61 -20.31
C ARG A 165 -17.16 -32.03 -19.72
N SER A 166 -17.26 -33.07 -20.54
CA SER A 166 -17.06 -34.47 -20.13
C SER A 166 -15.61 -34.81 -19.72
N LEU A 167 -14.62 -33.96 -20.03
CA LEU A 167 -13.20 -34.21 -19.77
C LEU A 167 -12.80 -34.06 -18.30
N TYR A 168 -13.64 -33.44 -17.49
CA TYR A 168 -13.46 -33.27 -16.05
C TYR A 168 -14.79 -33.44 -15.33
N ASP A 169 -14.73 -33.78 -14.05
CA ASP A 169 -15.92 -33.90 -13.20
C ASP A 169 -16.66 -32.55 -13.12
N GLU A 170 -17.98 -32.59 -13.12
CA GLU A 170 -18.84 -31.40 -12.99
C GLU A 170 -18.52 -30.64 -11.69
N ALA A 171 -18.20 -31.37 -10.62
CA ALA A 171 -17.75 -30.76 -9.37
C ALA A 171 -16.46 -29.94 -9.53
N ASP A 172 -15.49 -30.46 -10.29
CA ASP A 172 -14.22 -29.76 -10.54
C ASP A 172 -14.41 -28.53 -11.45
N ALA A 173 -15.34 -28.62 -12.40
CA ALA A 173 -15.75 -27.50 -13.24
C ALA A 173 -16.27 -26.33 -12.40
N VAL A 174 -17.23 -26.63 -11.52
CA VAL A 174 -17.86 -25.66 -10.64
C VAL A 174 -16.83 -25.04 -9.70
N LEU A 175 -15.94 -25.85 -9.12
CA LEU A 175 -14.88 -25.34 -8.25
C LEU A 175 -13.89 -24.43 -9.00
N LEU A 176 -13.45 -24.82 -10.21
CA LEU A 176 -12.57 -23.99 -11.02
C LEU A 176 -13.24 -22.66 -11.41
N GLN A 177 -14.53 -22.71 -11.75
CA GLN A 177 -15.31 -21.52 -12.02
C GLN A 177 -15.39 -20.61 -10.80
N GLN A 178 -15.70 -21.14 -9.61
CA GLN A 178 -15.73 -20.37 -8.37
C GLN A 178 -14.38 -19.73 -8.04
N TYR A 179 -13.27 -20.44 -8.21
CA TYR A 179 -11.94 -19.86 -8.03
C TYR A 179 -11.63 -18.77 -9.06
N THR A 180 -12.11 -18.95 -10.28
CA THR A 180 -11.96 -17.97 -11.35
C THR A 180 -12.76 -16.71 -11.03
N ASP A 181 -14.03 -16.83 -10.66
CA ASP A 181 -14.87 -15.69 -10.32
C ASP A 181 -14.32 -14.91 -9.12
N LYS A 182 -13.91 -15.62 -8.06
CA LYS A 182 -13.21 -15.01 -6.91
C LYS A 182 -11.93 -14.28 -7.31
N LEU A 183 -11.22 -14.76 -8.34
CA LEU A 183 -10.00 -14.11 -8.83
C LEU A 183 -10.31 -12.78 -9.51
N TYR A 184 -11.38 -12.72 -10.32
CA TYR A 184 -11.86 -11.46 -10.89
C TYR A 184 -12.29 -10.49 -9.79
N ASP A 185 -13.12 -10.96 -8.84
CA ASP A 185 -13.60 -10.13 -7.73
C ASP A 185 -12.44 -9.58 -6.87
N ALA A 186 -11.46 -10.42 -6.54
CA ALA A 186 -10.29 -10.01 -5.77
C ALA A 186 -9.41 -9.02 -6.54
N CYS A 187 -9.25 -9.20 -7.85
CA CYS A 187 -8.50 -8.26 -8.69
C CYS A 187 -9.19 -6.91 -8.77
N ASP A 188 -10.50 -6.89 -9.01
CA ASP A 188 -11.30 -5.66 -9.09
C ASP A 188 -11.34 -4.95 -7.73
N ALA A 189 -11.47 -5.68 -6.62
CA ALA A 189 -11.40 -5.12 -5.27
C ALA A 189 -10.02 -4.49 -4.98
N ALA A 190 -8.93 -5.17 -5.35
CA ALA A 190 -7.58 -4.65 -5.18
C ALA A 190 -7.37 -3.35 -5.96
N VAL A 191 -7.77 -3.31 -7.25
CA VAL A 191 -7.70 -2.06 -8.05
C VAL A 191 -8.46 -0.93 -7.36
N ARG A 192 -9.73 -1.16 -6.97
CA ARG A 192 -10.56 -0.14 -6.33
C ARG A 192 -9.94 0.38 -5.03
N HIS A 193 -9.46 -0.49 -4.14
CA HIS A 193 -8.87 -0.05 -2.88
C HIS A 193 -7.56 0.71 -3.08
N LEU A 194 -6.73 0.30 -4.03
CA LEU A 194 -5.49 1.01 -4.38
C LEU A 194 -5.78 2.41 -4.94
N GLU A 195 -6.76 2.53 -5.83
CA GLU A 195 -7.21 3.81 -6.37
C GLU A 195 -7.78 4.73 -5.29
N GLN A 196 -8.61 4.19 -4.39
CA GLN A 196 -9.15 4.93 -3.24
C GLN A 196 -8.04 5.38 -2.30
N GLY A 197 -7.08 4.50 -1.97
CA GLY A 197 -5.93 4.83 -1.13
C GLY A 197 -5.06 5.94 -1.75
N LEU A 198 -4.82 5.90 -3.06
CA LEU A 198 -4.08 6.95 -3.77
C LEU A 198 -4.85 8.27 -3.85
N ALA A 199 -6.15 8.22 -4.12
CA ALA A 199 -7.00 9.41 -4.14
C ALA A 199 -7.04 10.09 -2.77
N GLU A 200 -7.17 9.30 -1.71
CA GLU A 200 -7.17 9.81 -0.34
C GLU A 200 -5.79 10.35 0.08
N ALA A 201 -4.71 9.66 -0.29
CA ALA A 201 -3.35 10.15 -0.08
C ALA A 201 -3.15 11.51 -0.76
N LYS A 202 -3.64 11.67 -2.01
CA LYS A 202 -3.56 12.93 -2.76
C LYS A 202 -4.38 14.04 -2.11
N ARG A 203 -5.52 13.71 -1.50
CA ARG A 203 -6.41 14.66 -0.81
C ARG A 203 -5.79 15.15 0.50
N ILE A 204 -5.24 14.23 1.30
CA ILE A 204 -4.77 14.51 2.67
C ILE A 204 -3.35 15.08 2.66
N SER A 205 -2.47 14.62 1.78
CA SER A 205 -1.04 14.94 1.87
C SER A 205 -0.70 16.44 1.89
N PRO A 206 -1.37 17.35 1.13
CA PRO A 206 -1.07 18.78 1.19
C PRO A 206 -1.51 19.43 2.50
N ALA A 207 -2.58 18.90 3.12
CA ALA A 207 -3.13 19.40 4.37
C ALA A 207 -2.32 18.90 5.58
N ALA A 208 -1.95 17.62 5.58
CA ALA A 208 -1.15 17.02 6.65
C ALA A 208 0.32 17.51 6.61
N PHE A 209 0.87 17.73 5.41
CA PHE A 209 2.29 18.07 5.22
C PHE A 209 2.46 19.28 4.28
N PRO A 210 2.10 20.51 4.73
CA PRO A 210 2.20 21.69 3.89
C PRO A 210 3.65 22.02 3.51
N GLY A 211 3.93 22.20 2.21
CA GLY A 211 5.27 22.48 1.70
C GLY A 211 6.04 21.26 1.17
N TYR A 212 5.50 20.05 1.34
CA TYR A 212 6.02 18.85 0.68
C TYR A 212 5.33 18.64 -0.67
N ASP A 213 6.10 18.24 -1.66
CA ASP A 213 5.64 17.97 -3.03
C ASP A 213 5.62 16.46 -3.27
N PHE A 214 4.50 15.82 -2.91
CA PHE A 214 4.33 14.38 -3.05
C PHE A 214 4.20 13.96 -4.52
N LYS A 215 4.94 12.91 -4.90
CA LYS A 215 4.95 12.37 -6.25
C LYS A 215 4.10 11.12 -6.37
N PHE A 216 3.15 11.18 -7.30
CA PHE A 216 2.25 10.08 -7.68
C PHE A 216 2.67 9.56 -9.06
N VAL A 217 3.57 8.59 -9.08
CA VAL A 217 4.11 8.04 -10.32
C VAL A 217 3.25 6.84 -10.77
N LEU A 218 2.28 7.12 -11.64
CA LEU A 218 1.49 6.09 -12.32
C LEU A 218 1.85 6.04 -13.81
N PRO A 219 1.92 4.84 -14.43
CA PRO A 219 2.04 4.72 -15.87
C PRO A 219 0.86 5.39 -16.59
N HIS A 220 1.10 5.96 -17.77
CA HIS A 220 0.07 6.67 -18.55
C HIS A 220 -1.17 5.81 -18.84
N TRP A 221 -1.01 4.50 -19.04
CA TRP A 221 -2.11 3.58 -19.32
C TRP A 221 -2.98 3.28 -18.09
N VAL A 222 -2.49 3.54 -16.88
CA VAL A 222 -3.31 3.51 -15.65
C VAL A 222 -4.14 4.80 -15.53
N GLN A 223 -3.64 5.92 -16.06
CA GLN A 223 -4.29 7.23 -15.93
C GLN A 223 -5.47 7.47 -16.90
N GLN A 224 -5.66 6.58 -17.88
CA GLN A 224 -6.65 6.74 -18.96
C GLN A 224 -7.96 5.96 -18.72
N LYS A 225 -8.07 5.22 -17.61
CA LYS A 225 -9.31 4.59 -17.15
C LYS A 225 -10.14 5.59 -16.33
#